data_AF-Q2LQR9-F1
#
_entry.id   AF-Q2LQR9-F1
#
_cell.length_a   1.000
_cell.length_b   1.000
_cell.length_c   1.000
_cell.angle_alpha   90.00
_cell.angle_beta   90.00
_cell.angle_gamma   90.00
#
_symmetry.space_group_name_H-M   'P 1'
#
loop_
_entity.id
_entity.type
_entity.pdbx_description
1 polymer ?
#
loop_
_entity_poly.entity_id
_entity_poly.type
_entity_poly.pdbx_seq_one_letter_code
_entity_poly.pdbx_strand_id
1 'polypeptide(L)'
;MTALADDKKTEYREGVEISIPVDDGDKIYAGAMVCANADGYAVPGADTAGLIFMGIAREQADNASGQAGDISVLVRRRGLFKMSFATAITEANVGDSVYIADDQNVDLVGNVTNDIFAGIIAEYIDTTHAWVDIEPAVRQSDAAAHIADGNAAHAASAISIADAGSFTSQTEVEAALQEIYQHLKSAKGIIDIPIPYFTNAGVALAAFSDGASATPGFCVTAKGLGIRWNNHATPGAVGTKVIVPPDMDVTANAVLHVLAAKTGATVGDATKFTVAAYNNVVDAAYDADDDFGGDTSAMTGDATAKTVQHESLTLALANLAAYPAAMELTIKPKDGTLGTDDVILLAVWIEYKKKLLTA
;
A
#
# COMPACT_ATOMS: atom_id res chain seq x y z
N MET A 1 19.85 -31.42 -16.82
CA MET A 1 21.27 -31.38 -16.46
C MET A 1 21.98 -32.53 -17.16
N THR A 2 23.04 -32.25 -17.89
CA THR A 2 23.83 -33.28 -18.58
C THR A 2 24.96 -33.69 -17.63
N ALA A 3 24.97 -34.92 -17.15
CA ALA A 3 26.08 -35.44 -16.35
C ALA A 3 27.28 -35.77 -17.26
N LEU A 4 28.51 -35.55 -16.78
CA LEU A 4 29.70 -36.04 -17.48
C LEU A 4 29.67 -37.57 -17.49
N ALA A 5 29.84 -38.17 -18.67
CA ALA A 5 29.89 -39.61 -18.85
C ALA A 5 31.32 -40.19 -18.70
N ASP A 6 32.34 -39.34 -18.85
CA ASP A 6 33.77 -39.67 -18.74
C ASP A 6 34.56 -38.43 -18.26
N ASP A 7 35.82 -38.65 -17.85
CA ASP A 7 36.75 -37.59 -17.50
C ASP A 7 36.96 -36.60 -18.66
N LYS A 8 36.79 -35.30 -18.38
CA LYS A 8 37.05 -34.23 -19.34
C LYS A 8 38.38 -33.55 -19.02
N LYS A 9 39.30 -33.50 -19.99
CA LYS A 9 40.43 -32.57 -19.92
C LYS A 9 39.90 -31.14 -20.03
N THR A 10 40.09 -30.34 -18.98
CA THR A 10 39.82 -28.91 -19.00
C THR A 10 41.14 -28.18 -19.19
N GLU A 11 41.24 -27.37 -20.25
CA GLU A 11 42.44 -26.60 -20.54
C GLU A 11 42.54 -25.39 -19.60
N TYR A 12 43.75 -25.12 -19.12
CA TYR A 12 44.02 -24.04 -18.16
C TYR A 12 45.05 -23.07 -18.75
N ARG A 13 44.80 -21.77 -18.57
CA ARG A 13 45.74 -20.66 -18.82
C ARG A 13 45.57 -19.66 -17.68
N GLU A 14 46.65 -19.01 -17.26
CA GLU A 14 46.62 -18.06 -16.12
C GLU A 14 45.77 -16.80 -16.37
N GLY A 15 45.37 -16.52 -17.62
CA GLY A 15 44.51 -15.40 -17.98
C GLY A 15 45.12 -13.99 -17.77
N VAL A 16 46.42 -13.91 -17.45
CA VAL A 16 47.13 -12.63 -17.22
C VAL A 16 47.17 -11.77 -18.48
N GLU A 17 47.40 -12.42 -19.63
CA GLU A 17 47.38 -11.80 -20.94
C GLU A 17 46.42 -12.58 -21.84
N ILE A 18 45.53 -11.86 -22.52
CA ILE A 18 44.57 -12.43 -23.46
C ILE A 18 44.66 -11.72 -24.80
N SER A 19 44.39 -12.44 -25.87
CA SER A 19 44.31 -11.90 -27.23
C SER A 19 42.85 -11.61 -27.53
N ILE A 20 42.54 -10.38 -27.94
CA ILE A 20 41.16 -9.95 -28.28
C ILE A 20 41.15 -9.50 -29.75
N PRO A 21 40.20 -9.97 -30.57
CA PRO A 21 40.06 -9.50 -31.95
C PRO A 21 39.74 -8.00 -31.99
N VAL A 22 40.42 -7.23 -32.85
CA VAL A 22 40.23 -5.77 -32.97
C VAL A 22 39.07 -5.45 -33.91
N ASP A 23 38.32 -4.40 -33.62
CA ASP A 23 37.20 -3.94 -34.44
C ASP A 23 37.65 -3.41 -35.82
N ASP A 24 36.76 -3.30 -36.79
CA ASP A 24 37.10 -2.71 -38.08
C ASP A 24 37.40 -1.21 -37.96
N GLY A 25 38.39 -0.72 -38.70
CA GLY A 25 38.71 0.72 -38.71
C GLY A 25 39.48 1.24 -37.49
N ASP A 26 39.71 0.39 -36.47
CA ASP A 26 40.36 0.79 -35.23
C ASP A 26 41.87 0.58 -35.21
N LYS A 27 42.54 1.43 -34.43
CA LYS A 27 43.98 1.36 -34.17
C LYS A 27 44.26 1.53 -32.69
N ILE A 28 44.89 0.51 -32.11
CA ILE A 28 45.26 0.45 -30.69
C ILE A 28 46.77 0.57 -30.57
N TYR A 29 47.24 1.56 -29.82
CA TYR A 29 48.67 1.75 -29.56
C TYR A 29 49.14 0.86 -28.40
N ALA A 30 50.42 0.48 -28.42
CA ALA A 30 51.02 -0.23 -27.29
C ALA A 30 50.97 0.65 -26.03
N GLY A 31 50.46 0.09 -24.92
CA GLY A 31 50.26 0.81 -23.67
C GLY A 31 48.91 1.52 -23.54
N ALA A 32 48.09 1.56 -24.59
CA ALA A 32 46.75 2.14 -24.53
C ALA A 32 45.80 1.30 -23.67
N MET A 33 44.82 1.96 -23.07
CA MET A 33 43.67 1.27 -22.46
C MET A 33 42.78 0.71 -23.56
N VAL A 34 42.35 -0.53 -23.39
CA VAL A 34 41.53 -1.26 -24.36
C VAL A 34 40.18 -1.56 -23.73
N CYS A 35 39.12 -1.27 -24.47
CA CYS A 35 37.77 -1.68 -24.14
C CYS A 35 37.25 -2.70 -25.15
N ALA A 36 36.19 -3.42 -24.80
CA ALA A 36 35.39 -4.21 -25.73
C ALA A 36 34.08 -3.47 -26.05
N ASN A 37 33.71 -3.44 -27.32
CA ASN A 37 32.41 -2.95 -27.78
C ASN A 37 31.30 -4.00 -27.54
N ALA A 38 30.06 -3.66 -27.87
CA ALA A 38 28.90 -4.54 -27.68
C ALA A 38 28.98 -5.84 -28.51
N ASP A 39 29.73 -5.83 -29.61
CA ASP A 39 29.97 -7.00 -30.46
C ASP A 39 31.15 -7.87 -29.97
N GLY A 40 31.85 -7.44 -28.92
CA GLY A 40 32.95 -8.16 -28.28
C GLY A 40 34.32 -7.94 -28.92
N TYR A 41 34.47 -6.93 -29.80
CA TYR A 41 35.74 -6.56 -30.42
C TYR A 41 36.47 -5.49 -29.61
N ALA A 42 37.80 -5.54 -29.66
CA ALA A 42 38.68 -4.58 -29.00
C ALA A 42 38.66 -3.24 -29.73
N VAL A 43 38.40 -2.18 -28.96
CA VAL A 43 38.39 -0.77 -29.38
C VAL A 43 39.31 0.04 -28.44
N PRO A 44 39.85 1.19 -28.88
CA PRO A 44 40.53 2.12 -27.97
C PRO A 44 39.62 2.51 -26.80
N GLY A 45 40.21 2.66 -25.61
CA GLY A 45 39.48 3.12 -24.43
C GLY A 45 38.83 4.47 -24.68
N ALA A 46 37.57 4.61 -24.32
CA ALA A 46 36.85 5.88 -24.39
C ALA A 46 35.75 5.90 -23.35
N ASP A 47 35.38 7.09 -22.89
CA ASP A 47 34.17 7.32 -22.11
C ASP A 47 32.92 7.22 -23.00
N THR A 48 32.66 6.03 -23.54
CA THR A 48 31.52 5.75 -24.43
C THR A 48 30.63 4.67 -23.83
N ALA A 49 29.33 4.94 -23.77
CA ALA A 49 28.34 4.03 -23.20
C ALA A 49 28.43 2.61 -23.80
N GLY A 50 28.38 1.60 -22.93
CA GLY A 50 28.38 0.19 -23.34
C GLY A 50 29.76 -0.42 -23.57
N LEU A 51 30.84 0.34 -23.42
CA LEU A 51 32.20 -0.20 -23.43
C LEU A 51 32.54 -0.91 -22.12
N ILE A 52 33.31 -2.00 -22.22
CA ILE A 52 33.80 -2.76 -21.07
C ILE A 52 35.32 -2.73 -21.06
N PHE A 53 35.94 -2.29 -19.96
CA PHE A 53 37.39 -2.26 -19.86
C PHE A 53 38.00 -3.67 -19.87
N MET A 54 38.96 -3.90 -20.76
CA MET A 54 39.57 -5.21 -20.99
C MET A 54 41.04 -5.27 -20.57
N GLY A 55 41.67 -4.17 -20.20
CA GLY A 55 43.07 -4.11 -19.75
C GLY A 55 43.93 -3.18 -20.59
N ILE A 56 45.25 -3.38 -20.52
CA ILE A 56 46.25 -2.53 -21.18
C ILE A 56 46.91 -3.27 -22.35
N ALA A 57 46.95 -2.63 -23.52
CA ALA A 57 47.59 -3.19 -24.71
C ALA A 57 49.10 -3.40 -24.51
N ARG A 58 49.60 -4.57 -24.91
CA ARG A 58 51.03 -4.93 -24.84
C ARG A 58 51.76 -4.73 -26.16
N GLU A 59 51.02 -4.55 -27.23
CA GLU A 59 51.49 -4.37 -28.59
C GLU A 59 50.61 -3.35 -29.33
N GLN A 60 51.11 -2.85 -30.45
CA GLN A 60 50.30 -2.06 -31.36
C GLN A 60 49.51 -2.99 -32.28
N ALA A 61 48.22 -2.71 -32.46
CA ALA A 61 47.36 -3.38 -33.43
C ALA A 61 46.69 -2.33 -34.31
N ASP A 62 46.91 -2.39 -35.61
CA ASP A 62 46.37 -1.45 -36.59
C ASP A 62 45.44 -2.18 -37.55
N ASN A 63 44.14 -2.16 -37.25
CA ASN A 63 43.09 -2.75 -38.08
C ASN A 63 42.35 -1.69 -38.91
N ALA A 64 42.95 -0.52 -39.11
CA ALA A 64 42.29 0.64 -39.72
C ALA A 64 41.83 0.41 -41.17
N SER A 65 42.30 -0.65 -41.83
CA SER A 65 41.89 -1.05 -43.19
C SER A 65 41.40 -2.49 -43.29
N GLY A 66 41.22 -3.18 -42.16
CA GLY A 66 40.74 -4.56 -42.08
C GLY A 66 39.30 -4.64 -41.62
N GLN A 67 38.74 -5.85 -41.66
CA GLN A 67 37.43 -6.17 -41.07
C GLN A 67 37.58 -6.55 -39.59
N ALA A 68 36.47 -6.52 -38.85
CA ALA A 68 36.46 -6.88 -37.44
C ALA A 68 37.01 -8.30 -37.24
N GLY A 69 38.06 -8.41 -36.42
CA GLY A 69 38.74 -9.66 -36.09
C GLY A 69 39.81 -10.14 -37.07
N ASP A 70 40.16 -9.37 -38.11
CA ASP A 70 41.29 -9.70 -39.01
C ASP A 70 42.63 -9.77 -38.26
N ILE A 71 42.79 -8.93 -37.23
CA ILE A 71 43.91 -8.95 -36.30
C ILE A 71 43.44 -9.03 -34.86
N SER A 72 44.35 -9.33 -33.95
CA SER A 72 44.10 -9.30 -32.51
C SER A 72 45.13 -8.45 -31.80
N VAL A 73 44.75 -7.95 -30.62
CA VAL A 73 45.64 -7.24 -29.71
C VAL A 73 45.83 -8.04 -28.43
N LEU A 74 47.08 -8.21 -28.00
CA LEU A 74 47.41 -8.77 -26.69
C LEU A 74 47.17 -7.72 -25.59
N VAL A 75 46.23 -7.98 -24.68
CA VAL A 75 45.96 -7.12 -23.53
C VAL A 75 46.34 -7.81 -22.22
N ARG A 76 46.88 -7.02 -21.30
CA ARG A 76 47.20 -7.46 -19.94
C ARG A 76 46.12 -7.03 -18.97
N ARG A 77 45.58 -8.00 -18.23
CA ARG A 77 44.41 -7.85 -17.36
C ARG A 77 44.73 -7.76 -15.87
N ARG A 78 46.01 -7.83 -15.50
CA ARG A 78 46.48 -7.92 -14.11
C ARG A 78 47.77 -7.13 -13.90
N GLY A 79 47.84 -6.36 -12.81
CA GLY A 79 49.02 -5.63 -12.37
C GLY A 79 48.77 -4.15 -12.07
N LEU A 80 49.80 -3.47 -11.55
CA LEU A 80 49.80 -2.02 -11.36
C LEU A 80 50.35 -1.33 -12.60
N PHE A 81 49.64 -0.33 -13.09
CA PHE A 81 50.04 0.47 -14.24
C PHE A 81 50.10 1.94 -13.86
N LYS A 82 51.17 2.62 -14.27
CA LYS A 82 51.26 4.07 -14.15
C LYS A 82 50.33 4.68 -15.19
N MET A 83 49.24 5.30 -14.74
CA MET A 83 48.25 5.95 -15.60
C MET A 83 48.35 7.47 -15.48
N SER A 84 48.00 8.19 -16.55
CA SER A 84 47.80 9.64 -16.49
C SER A 84 46.33 9.96 -16.20
N PHE A 85 46.10 11.07 -15.52
CA PHE A 85 44.76 11.55 -15.18
C PHE A 85 44.41 12.79 -15.99
N ALA A 86 43.18 12.85 -16.52
CA ALA A 86 42.69 14.00 -17.26
C ALA A 86 42.50 15.23 -16.34
N THR A 87 42.13 14.99 -15.08
CA THR A 87 41.98 16.01 -14.03
C THR A 87 43.02 15.80 -12.91
N ALA A 88 43.36 16.88 -12.20
CA ALA A 88 44.34 16.82 -11.13
C ALA A 88 43.84 15.99 -9.93
N ILE A 89 44.68 15.07 -9.44
CA ILE A 89 44.46 14.24 -8.25
C ILE A 89 45.40 14.60 -7.09
N THR A 90 45.09 14.10 -5.90
CA THR A 90 45.87 14.32 -4.68
C THR A 90 46.12 13.00 -3.94
N GLU A 91 47.03 13.03 -2.95
CA GLU A 91 47.29 11.89 -2.05
C GLU A 91 46.00 11.33 -1.40
N ALA A 92 45.00 12.18 -1.16
CA ALA A 92 43.73 11.76 -0.57
C ALA A 92 42.91 10.81 -1.46
N ASN A 93 43.24 10.73 -2.76
CA ASN A 93 42.55 9.87 -3.71
C ASN A 93 43.12 8.44 -3.76
N VAL A 94 44.17 8.12 -3.00
CA VAL A 94 44.67 6.74 -2.91
C VAL A 94 43.57 5.85 -2.31
N GLY A 95 43.19 4.79 -3.05
CA GLY A 95 42.06 3.92 -2.73
C GLY A 95 40.76 4.25 -3.47
N ASP A 96 40.68 5.39 -4.16
CA ASP A 96 39.51 5.74 -4.98
C ASP A 96 39.44 4.89 -6.25
N SER A 97 38.21 4.66 -6.71
CA SER A 97 37.91 4.08 -8.02
C SER A 97 38.27 5.04 -9.15
N VAL A 98 38.86 4.50 -10.21
CA VAL A 98 39.18 5.25 -11.42
C VAL A 98 38.46 4.71 -12.64
N TYR A 99 38.17 5.59 -13.58
CA TYR A 99 37.31 5.36 -14.73
C TYR A 99 38.01 5.82 -16.01
N ILE A 100 37.69 5.18 -17.14
CA ILE A 100 38.26 5.55 -18.45
C ILE A 100 37.75 6.94 -18.86
N ALA A 101 38.67 7.86 -19.18
CA ALA A 101 38.35 9.12 -19.84
C ALA A 101 38.62 9.02 -21.36
N ASP A 102 39.78 8.50 -21.72
CA ASP A 102 40.20 8.21 -23.10
C ASP A 102 41.19 7.03 -23.12
N ASP A 103 41.86 6.77 -24.25
CA ASP A 103 42.76 5.63 -24.41
C ASP A 103 44.13 5.83 -23.74
N GLN A 104 44.40 7.04 -23.26
CA GLN A 104 45.60 7.45 -22.53
C GLN A 104 45.32 7.84 -21.07
N ASN A 105 44.15 8.41 -20.76
CA ASN A 105 43.83 9.02 -19.46
C ASN A 105 42.68 8.33 -18.74
N VAL A 106 42.81 8.23 -17.42
CA VAL A 106 41.73 7.90 -16.49
C VAL A 106 41.28 9.14 -15.73
N ASP A 107 40.15 9.05 -15.04
CA ASP A 107 39.73 10.09 -14.11
C ASP A 107 38.89 9.51 -12.96
N LEU A 108 38.54 10.37 -12.01
CA LEU A 108 37.64 10.08 -10.90
C LEU A 108 36.18 10.24 -11.32
N VAL A 109 35.30 9.66 -10.50
CA VAL A 109 33.85 9.79 -10.67
C VAL A 109 33.42 11.26 -10.74
N GLY A 110 32.52 11.58 -11.68
CA GLY A 110 32.01 12.93 -11.90
C GLY A 110 32.85 13.79 -12.85
N ASN A 111 34.05 13.36 -13.23
CA ASN A 111 34.84 13.97 -14.31
C ASN A 111 34.65 13.23 -15.66
N VAL A 112 34.07 12.03 -15.62
CA VAL A 112 33.64 11.24 -16.78
C VAL A 112 32.12 11.01 -16.73
N THR A 113 31.53 10.56 -17.84
CA THR A 113 30.07 10.47 -18.05
C THR A 113 29.51 9.06 -17.86
N ASN A 114 30.22 8.04 -18.33
CA ASN A 114 29.72 6.65 -18.37
C ASN A 114 30.36 5.76 -17.31
N ASP A 115 31.28 6.31 -16.49
CA ASP A 115 31.88 5.64 -15.34
C ASP A 115 32.37 4.20 -15.65
N ILE A 116 33.08 4.03 -16.77
CA ILE A 116 33.66 2.74 -17.16
C ILE A 116 34.84 2.43 -16.24
N PHE A 117 34.63 1.54 -15.28
CA PHE A 117 35.60 1.25 -14.22
C PHE A 117 36.89 0.62 -14.76
N ALA A 118 38.02 1.24 -14.45
CA ALA A 118 39.36 0.86 -14.94
C ALA A 118 40.26 0.28 -13.83
N GLY A 119 39.99 0.58 -12.56
CA GLY A 119 40.76 0.06 -11.43
C GLY A 119 40.67 0.92 -10.18
N ILE A 120 41.61 0.72 -9.26
CA ILE A 120 41.72 1.48 -7.99
C ILE A 120 43.11 2.10 -7.88
N ILE A 121 43.21 3.34 -7.38
CA ILE A 121 44.50 4.00 -7.13
C ILE A 121 45.24 3.27 -6.02
N ALA A 122 46.41 2.71 -6.33
CA ALA A 122 47.26 1.99 -5.38
C ALA A 122 48.34 2.88 -4.76
N GLU A 123 48.93 3.81 -5.54
CA GLU A 123 50.00 4.69 -5.08
C GLU A 123 50.00 6.01 -5.87
N TYR A 124 50.00 7.15 -5.17
CA TYR A 124 50.08 8.48 -5.77
C TYR A 124 51.50 8.83 -6.21
N ILE A 125 51.67 9.50 -7.35
CA ILE A 125 52.98 9.94 -7.86
C ILE A 125 53.05 11.45 -7.93
N ASP A 126 52.13 12.07 -8.67
CA ASP A 126 52.00 13.52 -8.84
C ASP A 126 50.55 13.87 -9.21
N THR A 127 50.27 15.16 -9.40
CA THR A 127 48.91 15.65 -9.66
C THR A 127 48.25 15.04 -10.89
N THR A 128 49.01 14.44 -11.81
CA THR A 128 48.52 13.89 -13.07
C THR A 128 48.86 12.42 -13.25
N HIS A 129 49.50 11.76 -12.27
CA HIS A 129 49.89 10.35 -12.39
C HIS A 129 49.73 9.59 -11.09
N ALA A 130 49.29 8.34 -11.20
CA ALA A 130 49.29 7.37 -10.11
C ALA A 130 49.47 5.94 -10.64
N TRP A 131 49.86 5.03 -9.76
CA TRP A 131 49.78 3.60 -10.01
C TRP A 131 48.35 3.12 -9.76
N VAL A 132 47.74 2.50 -10.75
CA VAL A 132 46.38 1.95 -10.69
C VAL A 132 46.46 0.42 -10.76
N ASP A 133 45.85 -0.25 -9.78
CA ASP A 133 45.61 -1.69 -9.85
C ASP A 133 44.35 -1.96 -10.68
N ILE A 134 44.53 -2.63 -11.82
CA ILE A 134 43.44 -2.92 -12.77
C ILE A 134 42.71 -4.24 -12.47
N GLU A 135 43.22 -5.06 -11.54
CA GLU A 135 42.62 -6.36 -11.21
C GLU A 135 41.17 -6.24 -10.71
N PRO A 136 40.79 -5.25 -9.87
CA PRO A 136 39.40 -5.08 -9.45
C PRO A 136 38.45 -4.89 -10.62
N ALA A 137 38.83 -4.10 -11.63
CA ALA A 137 37.99 -3.84 -12.80
C ALA A 137 37.72 -5.10 -13.64
N VAL A 138 38.67 -6.03 -13.65
CA VAL A 138 38.53 -7.30 -14.36
C VAL A 138 37.73 -8.34 -13.56
N ARG A 139 37.72 -8.22 -12.22
CA ARG A 139 37.05 -9.17 -11.31
C ARG A 139 35.66 -8.75 -10.88
N GLN A 140 35.31 -7.47 -11.02
CA GLN A 140 34.09 -6.94 -10.46
C GLN A 140 32.88 -7.41 -11.29
N SER A 141 32.26 -8.50 -10.84
CA SER A 141 30.84 -8.72 -11.08
C SER A 141 30.06 -7.74 -10.20
N ASP A 142 29.77 -6.54 -10.70
CA ASP A 142 28.59 -5.72 -10.39
C ASP A 142 28.09 -5.59 -8.93
N ALA A 143 28.95 -5.79 -7.93
CA ALA A 143 28.57 -5.63 -6.52
C ALA A 143 28.18 -4.17 -6.22
N ALA A 144 28.80 -3.21 -6.93
CA ALA A 144 28.43 -1.80 -6.84
C ALA A 144 27.07 -1.52 -7.51
N ALA A 145 26.75 -2.15 -8.64
CA ALA A 145 25.44 -2.04 -9.27
C ALA A 145 24.32 -2.66 -8.40
N HIS A 146 24.63 -3.76 -7.69
CA HIS A 146 23.69 -4.42 -6.79
C HIS A 146 23.52 -3.70 -5.43
N ILE A 147 24.51 -2.89 -5.00
CA ILE A 147 24.44 -2.08 -3.78
C ILE A 147 23.86 -0.67 -4.03
N ALA A 148 24.03 -0.12 -5.24
CA ALA A 148 23.56 1.22 -5.61
C ALA A 148 22.08 1.27 -6.06
N ASP A 149 21.44 0.13 -6.31
CA ASP A 149 20.00 0.07 -6.62
C ASP A 149 19.15 0.28 -5.35
N GLY A 150 19.08 1.53 -4.90
CA GLY A 150 18.23 1.95 -3.79
C GLY A 150 16.73 1.90 -4.08
N ASN A 151 16.33 1.65 -5.33
CA ASN A 151 14.92 1.58 -5.73
C ASN A 151 14.38 0.15 -5.76
N ALA A 152 15.20 -0.85 -6.10
CA ALA A 152 14.80 -2.26 -6.08
C ALA A 152 15.20 -3.00 -4.80
N ALA A 153 16.20 -2.53 -4.04
CA ALA A 153 16.71 -3.34 -2.92
C ALA A 153 15.89 -3.27 -1.62
N HIS A 154 15.07 -2.23 -1.37
CA HIS A 154 14.42 -2.03 -0.06
C HIS A 154 12.96 -1.56 -0.06
N ALA A 155 12.32 -1.33 -1.21
CA ALA A 155 10.90 -0.98 -1.24
C ALA A 155 10.02 -2.25 -1.20
N ALA A 156 8.90 -2.22 -0.45
CA ALA A 156 7.94 -3.32 -0.43
C ALA A 156 7.35 -3.62 -1.84
N SER A 157 7.38 -2.65 -2.75
CA SER A 157 7.02 -2.82 -4.16
C SER A 157 7.97 -3.74 -4.94
N ALA A 158 9.21 -3.95 -4.48
CA ALA A 158 10.17 -4.83 -5.14
C ALA A 158 10.16 -6.26 -4.56
N ILE A 159 9.42 -6.49 -3.47
CA ILE A 159 9.33 -7.79 -2.81
C ILE A 159 8.09 -8.52 -3.32
N SER A 160 8.33 -9.62 -4.05
CA SER A 160 7.25 -10.51 -4.45
C SER A 160 6.65 -11.24 -3.24
N ILE A 161 5.36 -11.51 -3.28
CA ILE A 161 4.67 -12.25 -2.24
C ILE A 161 4.39 -13.69 -2.69
N ALA A 162 4.77 -14.66 -1.87
CA ALA A 162 4.34 -16.04 -2.02
C ALA A 162 3.01 -16.23 -1.29
N ASP A 163 1.89 -16.10 -2.00
CA ASP A 163 0.55 -16.23 -1.43
C ASP A 163 0.11 -17.69 -1.26
N ALA A 164 0.72 -18.36 -0.29
CA ALA A 164 0.33 -19.71 0.12
C ALA A 164 -1.05 -19.66 0.80
N GLY A 165 -2.11 -19.81 0.00
CA GLY A 165 -3.50 -19.76 0.47
C GLY A 165 -4.45 -18.95 -0.42
N SER A 166 -3.92 -18.24 -1.42
CA SER A 166 -4.72 -17.44 -2.37
C SER A 166 -5.55 -16.36 -1.66
N PHE A 167 -4.96 -15.68 -0.69
CA PHE A 167 -5.56 -14.58 0.05
C PHE A 167 -5.60 -13.26 -0.73
N THR A 168 -4.76 -13.08 -1.76
CA THR A 168 -4.71 -11.88 -2.59
C THR A 168 -4.35 -12.23 -4.04
N SER A 169 -4.81 -11.41 -5.00
CA SER A 169 -4.38 -11.54 -6.40
C SER A 169 -3.18 -10.67 -6.75
N GLN A 170 -2.63 -9.96 -5.76
CA GLN A 170 -1.50 -9.05 -5.94
C GLN A 170 -0.17 -9.81 -6.00
N THR A 171 0.75 -9.31 -6.81
CA THR A 171 2.05 -9.96 -7.05
C THR A 171 3.18 -9.40 -6.16
N GLU A 172 2.94 -8.26 -5.52
CA GLU A 172 3.91 -7.51 -4.73
C GLU A 172 3.32 -7.15 -3.36
N VAL A 173 4.19 -7.06 -2.35
CA VAL A 173 3.79 -6.80 -0.96
C VAL A 173 3.09 -5.46 -0.80
N GLU A 174 3.56 -4.40 -1.48
CA GLU A 174 2.92 -3.08 -1.41
C GLU A 174 1.46 -3.12 -1.89
N ALA A 175 1.20 -3.77 -3.01
CA ALA A 175 -0.15 -3.87 -3.57
C ALA A 175 -1.10 -4.68 -2.66
N ALA A 176 -0.60 -5.77 -2.07
CA ALA A 176 -1.36 -6.56 -1.08
C ALA A 176 -1.67 -5.73 0.19
N LEU A 177 -0.72 -4.92 0.68
CA LEU A 177 -0.97 -4.02 1.80
C LEU A 177 -2.02 -2.96 1.46
N GLN A 178 -1.96 -2.37 0.28
CA GLN A 178 -2.95 -1.39 -0.17
C GLN A 178 -4.36 -1.97 -0.20
N GLU A 179 -4.53 -3.20 -0.69
CA GLU A 179 -5.81 -3.93 -0.66
C GLU A 179 -6.35 -4.06 0.77
N ILE A 180 -5.51 -4.51 1.71
CA ILE A 180 -5.88 -4.63 3.13
C ILE A 180 -6.27 -3.28 3.72
N TYR A 181 -5.49 -2.22 3.47
CA TYR A 181 -5.78 -0.88 3.96
C TYR A 181 -7.09 -0.31 3.40
N GLN A 182 -7.42 -0.59 2.14
CA GLN A 182 -8.71 -0.21 1.55
C GLN A 182 -9.87 -0.95 2.21
N HIS A 183 -9.72 -2.25 2.50
CA HIS A 183 -10.70 -3.01 3.26
C HIS A 183 -10.90 -2.43 4.67
N LEU A 184 -9.81 -2.15 5.39
CA LEU A 184 -9.87 -1.55 6.73
C LEU A 184 -10.55 -0.17 6.74
N LYS A 185 -10.34 0.65 5.69
CA LYS A 185 -10.98 1.97 5.55
C LYS A 185 -12.46 1.91 5.15
N SER A 186 -12.87 0.85 4.45
CA SER A 186 -14.27 0.65 4.02
C SER A 186 -15.11 -0.13 5.03
N ALA A 187 -14.47 -0.87 5.95
CA ALA A 187 -15.13 -1.63 6.99
C ALA A 187 -16.05 -0.75 7.86
N LYS A 188 -17.30 -1.19 8.02
CA LYS A 188 -18.30 -0.53 8.86
C LYS A 188 -18.23 -1.04 10.29
N GLY A 189 -18.50 -0.16 11.23
CA GLY A 189 -18.76 -0.50 12.62
C GLY A 189 -20.25 -0.56 12.87
N ILE A 190 -20.66 -1.45 13.78
CA ILE A 190 -22.06 -1.61 14.18
C ILE A 190 -22.11 -1.46 15.70
N ILE A 191 -22.99 -0.58 16.17
CA ILE A 191 -23.46 -0.56 17.55
C ILE A 191 -24.78 -1.32 17.56
N ASP A 192 -24.74 -2.56 18.05
CA ASP A 192 -25.95 -3.37 18.19
C ASP A 192 -26.83 -2.82 19.32
N ILE A 193 -28.14 -2.75 19.08
CA ILE A 193 -29.13 -2.28 20.06
C ILE A 193 -30.16 -3.39 20.26
N PRO A 194 -29.88 -4.33 21.18
CA PRO A 194 -30.76 -5.46 21.42
C PRO A 194 -32.15 -4.99 21.85
N ILE A 195 -33.20 -5.52 21.20
CA ILE A 195 -34.60 -5.23 21.52
C ILE A 195 -34.93 -5.33 23.02
N PRO A 196 -34.43 -6.31 23.80
CA PRO A 196 -34.72 -6.40 25.23
C PRO A 196 -34.22 -5.22 26.08
N TYR A 197 -33.34 -4.36 25.56
CA TYR A 197 -32.76 -3.24 26.31
C TYR A 197 -33.58 -1.96 26.22
N PHE A 198 -34.66 -1.96 25.46
CA PHE A 198 -35.60 -0.85 25.44
C PHE A 198 -36.47 -0.81 26.70
N THR A 199 -36.66 0.39 27.22
CA THR A 199 -37.50 0.69 28.39
C THR A 199 -38.59 1.68 28.01
N ASN A 200 -39.67 1.70 28.77
CA ASN A 200 -40.68 2.76 28.72
C ASN A 200 -40.42 3.71 29.89
N ALA A 201 -39.86 4.89 29.60
CA ALA A 201 -39.49 5.88 30.61
C ALA A 201 -38.66 5.31 31.78
N GLY A 202 -37.67 4.44 31.47
CA GLY A 202 -36.80 3.82 32.46
C GLY A 202 -37.37 2.59 33.17
N VAL A 203 -38.62 2.20 32.88
CA VAL A 203 -39.25 0.98 33.38
C VAL A 203 -39.18 -0.12 32.31
N ALA A 204 -38.97 -1.37 32.73
CA ALA A 204 -39.00 -2.51 31.82
C ALA A 204 -40.32 -2.55 31.03
N LEU A 205 -40.20 -2.73 29.71
CA LEU A 205 -41.36 -2.77 28.84
C LEU A 205 -42.19 -4.03 29.13
N ALA A 206 -43.51 -3.88 29.28
CA ALA A 206 -44.41 -4.99 29.53
C ALA A 206 -44.66 -5.82 28.26
N ALA A 207 -45.28 -6.98 28.41
CA ALA A 207 -45.84 -7.69 27.26
C ALA A 207 -46.90 -6.82 26.57
N PHE A 208 -46.94 -6.87 25.24
CA PHE A 208 -47.91 -6.14 24.44
C PHE A 208 -49.33 -6.56 24.80
N SER A 209 -50.14 -5.57 25.19
CA SER A 209 -51.58 -5.70 25.38
C SER A 209 -52.31 -5.05 24.22
N ASP A 210 -53.18 -5.82 23.56
CA ASP A 210 -54.07 -5.33 22.50
C ASP A 210 -55.15 -4.36 23.06
N GLY A 211 -55.61 -3.44 22.22
CA GLY A 211 -56.55 -2.37 22.55
C GLY A 211 -55.92 -1.00 22.37
N ALA A 212 -56.63 -0.08 21.71
CA ALA A 212 -56.20 1.24 21.21
C ALA A 212 -55.49 2.15 22.24
N SER A 213 -54.31 1.73 22.68
CA SER A 213 -53.46 2.34 23.69
C SER A 213 -52.21 2.89 23.03
N ALA A 214 -51.74 4.03 23.51
CA ALA A 214 -50.45 4.58 23.14
C ALA A 214 -49.27 3.71 23.63
N THR A 215 -49.49 2.80 24.58
CA THR A 215 -48.40 2.09 25.26
C THR A 215 -47.87 0.94 24.41
N PRO A 216 -46.57 0.93 24.05
CA PRO A 216 -45.95 -0.22 23.39
C PRO A 216 -45.74 -1.38 24.34
N GLY A 217 -45.49 -2.56 23.77
CA GLY A 217 -45.08 -3.72 24.55
C GLY A 217 -44.24 -4.72 23.76
N PHE A 218 -43.50 -5.55 24.49
CA PHE A 218 -42.82 -6.70 23.90
C PHE A 218 -43.85 -7.67 23.34
N CYS A 219 -43.69 -8.03 22.08
CA CYS A 219 -44.48 -9.08 21.46
C CYS A 219 -43.57 -10.23 21.02
N VAL A 220 -44.04 -11.45 21.26
CA VAL A 220 -43.48 -12.66 20.65
C VAL A 220 -44.53 -13.17 19.69
N THR A 221 -44.18 -13.21 18.41
CA THR A 221 -44.97 -13.93 17.41
C THR A 221 -44.39 -15.33 17.23
N ALA A 222 -45.09 -16.22 16.54
CA ALA A 222 -44.57 -17.54 16.17
C ALA A 222 -43.26 -17.49 15.33
N LYS A 223 -42.82 -16.30 14.90
CA LYS A 223 -41.70 -16.07 13.97
C LYS A 223 -40.73 -14.96 14.39
N GLY A 224 -40.87 -14.34 15.56
CA GLY A 224 -39.94 -13.30 16.02
C GLY A 224 -40.34 -12.57 17.29
N LEU A 225 -39.34 -12.00 17.97
CA LEU A 225 -39.43 -11.09 19.12
C LEU A 225 -39.35 -9.64 18.60
N GLY A 226 -40.16 -8.74 19.14
CA GLY A 226 -40.13 -7.32 18.78
C GLY A 226 -40.88 -6.44 19.78
N ILE A 227 -40.92 -5.14 19.50
CA ILE A 227 -41.76 -4.18 20.22
C ILE A 227 -42.91 -3.80 19.31
N ARG A 228 -44.15 -3.91 19.78
CA ARG A 228 -45.35 -3.58 19.01
C ARG A 228 -46.04 -2.34 19.55
N TRP A 229 -46.55 -1.53 18.62
CA TRP A 229 -47.46 -0.42 18.87
C TRP A 229 -48.80 -0.67 18.20
N ASN A 230 -49.88 -0.34 18.90
CA ASN A 230 -51.21 -0.29 18.30
C ASN A 230 -51.33 0.92 17.36
N ASN A 231 -52.31 0.87 16.46
CA ASN A 231 -52.78 1.97 15.62
C ASN A 231 -53.29 3.18 16.44
N HIS A 232 -52.38 3.93 17.05
CA HIS A 232 -52.69 5.08 17.90
C HIS A 232 -52.23 6.38 17.25
N ALA A 233 -53.00 7.47 17.42
CA ALA A 233 -52.65 8.78 16.86
C ALA A 233 -51.37 9.37 17.48
N THR A 234 -51.08 9.04 18.74
CA THR A 234 -49.87 9.47 19.46
C THR A 234 -49.20 8.28 20.16
N PRO A 235 -48.43 7.45 19.44
CA PRO A 235 -47.74 6.30 20.03
C PRO A 235 -46.72 6.73 21.11
N GLY A 236 -46.57 5.93 22.17
CA GLY A 236 -45.60 6.17 23.24
C GLY A 236 -44.17 5.82 22.80
N ALA A 237 -43.17 6.52 23.33
CA ALA A 237 -41.77 6.26 23.02
C ALA A 237 -41.16 5.18 23.91
N VAL A 238 -40.21 4.44 23.35
CA VAL A 238 -39.32 3.55 24.10
C VAL A 238 -37.89 4.08 24.02
N GLY A 239 -37.15 3.97 25.12
CA GLY A 239 -35.80 4.52 25.28
C GLY A 239 -34.75 3.43 25.48
N THR A 240 -33.54 3.68 24.98
CA THR A 240 -32.36 2.82 25.16
C THR A 240 -31.10 3.69 25.25
N LYS A 241 -29.99 3.11 25.71
CA LYS A 241 -28.71 3.78 25.82
C LYS A 241 -27.59 2.89 25.30
N VAL A 242 -26.69 3.46 24.53
CA VAL A 242 -25.55 2.76 23.94
C VAL A 242 -24.25 3.50 24.21
N ILE A 243 -23.14 2.77 24.22
CA ILE A 243 -21.80 3.35 24.38
C ILE A 243 -21.26 3.65 22.98
N VAL A 244 -20.64 4.82 22.81
CA VAL A 244 -19.91 5.16 21.59
C VAL A 244 -18.59 4.37 21.56
N PRO A 245 -18.32 3.55 20.54
CA PRO A 245 -17.06 2.79 20.46
C PRO A 245 -15.83 3.70 20.26
N PRO A 246 -14.64 3.31 20.76
CA PRO A 246 -13.41 4.10 20.59
C PRO A 246 -13.00 4.27 19.12
N ASP A 247 -13.32 3.29 18.27
CA ASP A 247 -13.04 3.27 16.83
C ASP A 247 -14.10 3.99 15.99
N MET A 248 -15.07 4.68 16.59
CA MET A 248 -16.04 5.48 15.83
C MET A 248 -15.40 6.76 15.26
N ASP A 249 -15.51 6.93 13.93
CA ASP A 249 -15.10 8.13 13.22
C ASP A 249 -16.21 9.19 13.24
N VAL A 250 -16.11 10.13 14.18
CA VAL A 250 -17.07 11.26 14.31
C VAL A 250 -16.91 12.32 13.22
N THR A 251 -15.94 12.18 12.31
CA THR A 251 -15.81 13.08 11.14
C THR A 251 -16.69 12.63 9.96
N ALA A 252 -17.41 11.52 10.11
CA ALA A 252 -18.37 11.01 9.16
C ALA A 252 -19.73 10.80 9.83
N ASN A 253 -20.81 10.90 9.05
CA ASN A 253 -22.15 10.62 9.55
C ASN A 253 -22.26 9.16 9.99
N ALA A 254 -23.07 8.93 11.03
CA ALA A 254 -23.55 7.60 11.37
C ALA A 254 -24.98 7.43 10.83
N VAL A 255 -25.45 6.19 10.76
CA VAL A 255 -26.80 5.89 10.30
C VAL A 255 -27.46 4.98 11.32
N LEU A 256 -28.61 5.39 11.83
CA LEU A 256 -29.50 4.51 12.57
C LEU A 256 -30.33 3.72 11.58
N HIS A 257 -30.34 2.40 11.74
CA HIS A 257 -31.13 1.48 10.95
C HIS A 257 -32.24 0.87 11.80
N VAL A 258 -33.42 0.75 11.20
CA VAL A 258 -34.61 0.19 11.82
C VAL A 258 -35.18 -0.87 10.88
N LEU A 259 -35.32 -2.09 11.39
CA LEU A 259 -36.14 -3.12 10.75
C LEU A 259 -37.48 -3.20 11.46
N ALA A 260 -38.56 -3.02 10.72
CA ALA A 260 -39.90 -3.07 11.26
C ALA A 260 -40.89 -3.62 10.23
N ALA A 261 -42.07 -4.05 10.69
CA ALA A 261 -43.12 -4.58 9.86
C ALA A 261 -44.49 -4.09 10.33
N LYS A 262 -45.37 -3.73 9.39
CA LYS A 262 -46.75 -3.36 9.69
C LYS A 262 -47.67 -4.58 9.69
N THR A 263 -48.75 -4.55 10.47
CA THR A 263 -49.73 -5.66 10.48
C THR A 263 -50.71 -5.61 9.31
N GLY A 264 -50.85 -4.46 8.65
CA GLY A 264 -51.66 -4.29 7.45
C GLY A 264 -50.90 -3.60 6.31
N ALA A 265 -51.60 -3.40 5.20
CA ALA A 265 -51.07 -2.97 3.91
C ALA A 265 -51.86 -1.77 3.38
N THR A 266 -52.07 -0.76 4.21
CA THR A 266 -52.87 0.42 3.87
C THR A 266 -52.00 1.51 3.23
N VAL A 267 -52.34 1.95 2.01
CA VAL A 267 -51.57 2.92 1.20
C VAL A 267 -51.21 4.20 1.95
N GLY A 268 -52.10 4.71 2.80
CA GLY A 268 -51.89 5.93 3.59
C GLY A 268 -51.03 5.74 4.85
N ASP A 269 -50.83 4.49 5.28
CA ASP A 269 -50.18 4.14 6.56
C ASP A 269 -48.66 4.00 6.33
N ALA A 270 -48.05 5.01 5.72
CA ALA A 270 -46.62 5.10 5.39
C ALA A 270 -45.81 5.58 6.60
N THR A 271 -45.82 4.80 7.67
CA THR A 271 -45.26 5.22 8.96
C THR A 271 -43.76 5.46 8.91
N LYS A 272 -43.32 6.43 9.69
CA LYS A 272 -41.91 6.69 10.02
C LYS A 272 -41.68 6.38 11.49
N PHE A 273 -40.43 6.32 11.91
CA PHE A 273 -40.08 6.41 13.32
C PHE A 273 -39.52 7.79 13.62
N THR A 274 -40.10 8.47 14.61
CA THR A 274 -39.47 9.64 15.22
C THR A 274 -38.48 9.14 16.26
N VAL A 275 -37.24 9.58 16.10
CA VAL A 275 -36.14 9.25 16.99
C VAL A 275 -35.64 10.54 17.62
N ALA A 276 -35.51 10.56 18.94
CA ALA A 276 -34.72 11.58 19.62
C ALA A 276 -33.38 10.98 20.03
N ALA A 277 -32.29 11.73 19.87
CA ALA A 277 -30.94 11.29 20.19
C ALA A 277 -30.21 12.35 21.02
N TYR A 278 -29.57 11.93 22.10
CA TYR A 278 -28.85 12.79 23.04
C TYR A 278 -27.50 12.18 23.42
N ASN A 279 -26.47 12.99 23.56
CA ASN A 279 -25.14 12.59 23.98
C ASN A 279 -24.91 12.85 25.46
N ASN A 280 -24.30 11.88 26.12
CA ASN A 280 -23.75 12.01 27.46
C ASN A 280 -22.22 11.95 27.33
N VAL A 281 -21.59 13.12 27.39
CA VAL A 281 -20.13 13.28 27.26
C VAL A 281 -19.48 13.60 28.61
N VAL A 282 -18.20 13.28 28.74
CA VAL A 282 -17.41 13.60 29.94
C VAL A 282 -17.36 15.11 30.16
N ASP A 283 -17.42 15.53 31.43
CA ASP A 283 -17.38 16.93 31.88
C ASP A 283 -18.57 17.82 31.43
N ALA A 284 -19.62 17.23 30.85
CA ALA A 284 -20.89 17.91 30.56
C ALA A 284 -22.00 17.51 31.55
N ALA A 285 -23.02 18.36 31.67
CA ALA A 285 -24.25 18.00 32.37
C ALA A 285 -25.02 16.94 31.58
N TYR A 286 -25.67 15.99 32.27
CA TYR A 286 -26.30 14.83 31.63
C TYR A 286 -27.56 15.15 30.83
N ASP A 287 -28.11 16.36 30.98
CA ASP A 287 -29.37 16.84 30.42
C ASP A 287 -29.24 18.16 29.64
N ALA A 288 -28.02 18.61 29.38
CA ALA A 288 -27.76 19.86 28.68
C ALA A 288 -27.60 19.72 27.15
N ASP A 289 -27.64 18.49 26.62
CA ASP A 289 -27.45 18.23 25.19
C ASP A 289 -28.74 18.44 24.39
N ASP A 290 -28.59 18.94 23.16
CA ASP A 290 -29.70 19.16 22.23
C ASP A 290 -30.05 17.87 21.48
N ASP A 291 -31.34 17.68 21.18
CA ASP A 291 -31.79 16.55 20.35
C ASP A 291 -31.22 16.66 18.93
N PHE A 292 -30.45 15.66 18.51
CA PHE A 292 -29.92 15.53 17.15
C PHE A 292 -30.55 14.39 16.33
N GLY A 293 -31.66 13.84 16.82
CA GLY A 293 -32.46 12.85 16.13
C GLY A 293 -33.28 13.42 14.97
N GLY A 294 -34.35 12.72 14.60
CA GLY A 294 -35.20 13.08 13.49
C GLY A 294 -36.17 11.97 13.12
N ASP A 295 -36.85 12.13 11.98
CA ASP A 295 -37.69 11.08 11.44
C ASP A 295 -36.89 10.18 10.49
N THR A 296 -37.07 8.86 10.59
CA THR A 296 -36.52 7.92 9.61
C THR A 296 -37.12 8.15 8.21
N SER A 297 -36.57 7.45 7.21
CA SER A 297 -37.31 7.17 5.98
C SER A 297 -38.71 6.58 6.28
N ALA A 298 -39.62 6.74 5.32
CA ALA A 298 -40.97 6.24 5.43
C ALA A 298 -41.06 4.80 4.94
N MET A 299 -41.78 3.99 5.71
CA MET A 299 -42.25 2.70 5.24
C MET A 299 -43.15 2.89 4.02
N THR A 300 -43.08 1.92 3.11
CA THR A 300 -44.06 1.73 2.04
C THR A 300 -45.39 1.30 2.67
N GLY A 301 -46.42 2.15 2.56
CA GLY A 301 -47.70 1.96 3.23
C GLY A 301 -48.46 0.71 2.77
N ASP A 302 -48.50 0.45 1.47
CA ASP A 302 -49.21 -0.69 0.87
C ASP A 302 -48.33 -1.93 0.67
N ALA A 303 -47.15 -1.96 1.27
CA ALA A 303 -46.35 -3.18 1.30
C ALA A 303 -47.17 -4.33 1.90
N THR A 304 -46.97 -5.54 1.38
CA THR A 304 -47.69 -6.72 1.86
C THR A 304 -47.59 -6.82 3.38
N ALA A 305 -48.72 -7.02 4.05
CA ALA A 305 -48.78 -7.09 5.51
C ALA A 305 -47.70 -8.02 6.08
N LYS A 306 -47.06 -7.58 7.16
CA LYS A 306 -45.97 -8.28 7.87
C LYS A 306 -44.66 -8.41 7.07
N THR A 307 -44.53 -7.74 5.93
CA THR A 307 -43.25 -7.60 5.24
C THR A 307 -42.31 -6.71 6.07
N VAL A 308 -41.10 -7.19 6.29
CA VAL A 308 -40.06 -6.42 6.95
C VAL A 308 -39.56 -5.34 5.99
N GLN A 309 -39.53 -4.11 6.47
CA GLN A 309 -38.99 -2.96 5.77
C GLN A 309 -37.78 -2.42 6.53
N HIS A 310 -36.91 -1.73 5.81
CA HIS A 310 -35.69 -1.14 6.35
C HIS A 310 -35.79 0.37 6.25
N GLU A 311 -35.97 1.00 7.42
CA GLU A 311 -35.94 2.44 7.55
C GLU A 311 -34.59 2.91 8.10
N SER A 312 -34.19 4.13 7.72
CA SER A 312 -32.93 4.71 8.16
C SER A 312 -33.06 6.17 8.55
N LEU A 313 -32.20 6.61 9.47
CA LEU A 313 -32.03 7.99 9.88
C LEU A 313 -30.53 8.32 9.91
N THR A 314 -30.13 9.37 9.21
CA THR A 314 -28.76 9.90 9.29
C THR A 314 -28.56 10.65 10.60
N LEU A 315 -27.57 10.22 11.39
CA LEU A 315 -27.07 10.96 12.54
C LEU A 315 -25.88 11.82 12.06
N ALA A 316 -26.08 13.13 12.06
CA ALA A 316 -25.13 14.06 11.45
C ALA A 316 -23.81 14.14 12.24
N LEU A 317 -22.69 14.12 11.51
CA LEU A 317 -21.34 14.17 12.08
C LEU A 317 -21.10 15.34 13.04
N ALA A 318 -21.77 16.47 12.83
CA ALA A 318 -21.63 17.66 13.66
C ALA A 318 -22.13 17.44 15.10
N ASN A 319 -22.98 16.44 15.32
CA ASN A 319 -23.63 16.15 16.59
C ASN A 319 -23.15 14.83 17.20
N LEU A 320 -22.17 14.16 16.59
CA LEU A 320 -21.63 12.90 17.13
C LEU A 320 -20.56 13.19 18.18
N ALA A 321 -20.74 12.62 19.38
CA ALA A 321 -19.73 12.67 20.43
C ALA A 321 -18.68 11.57 20.26
N ALA A 322 -17.41 11.89 20.55
CA ALA A 322 -16.32 10.92 20.54
C ALA A 322 -16.25 10.14 21.87
N TYR A 323 -15.75 8.91 21.83
CA TYR A 323 -15.45 8.14 23.04
C TYR A 323 -14.45 8.89 23.95
N PRO A 324 -14.62 8.87 25.29
CA PRO A 324 -15.71 8.23 26.03
C PRO A 324 -17.01 9.04 26.04
N ALA A 325 -18.08 8.45 25.49
CA ALA A 325 -19.42 9.01 25.48
C ALA A 325 -20.47 7.89 25.43
N ALA A 326 -21.69 8.19 25.86
CA ALA A 326 -22.86 7.36 25.63
C ALA A 326 -23.91 8.15 24.84
N MET A 327 -24.73 7.45 24.06
CA MET A 327 -25.83 8.03 23.31
C MET A 327 -27.14 7.43 23.80
N GLU A 328 -28.06 8.30 24.19
CA GLU A 328 -29.42 7.96 24.54
C GLU A 328 -30.32 8.11 23.31
N LEU A 329 -31.20 7.14 23.10
CA LEU A 329 -32.12 7.14 21.96
C LEU A 329 -33.52 6.87 22.48
N THR A 330 -34.49 7.67 22.03
CA THR A 330 -35.90 7.30 22.13
C THR A 330 -36.47 7.09 20.74
N ILE A 331 -37.34 6.11 20.59
CA ILE A 331 -37.97 5.77 19.31
C ILE A 331 -39.47 5.57 19.50
N LYS A 332 -40.25 6.15 18.60
CA LYS A 332 -41.70 5.88 18.46
C LYS A 332 -42.12 5.96 17.00
N PRO A 333 -43.19 5.26 16.59
CA PRO A 333 -43.84 5.57 15.32
C PRO A 333 -44.28 7.04 15.31
N LYS A 334 -44.16 7.69 14.15
CA LYS A 334 -44.53 9.09 13.98
C LYS A 334 -46.02 9.28 14.29
N ASP A 335 -46.32 10.34 15.03
CA ASP A 335 -47.70 10.65 15.40
C ASP A 335 -48.57 10.79 14.13
N GLY A 336 -49.72 10.12 14.12
CA GLY A 336 -50.69 10.16 13.05
C GLY A 336 -50.37 9.33 11.80
N THR A 337 -49.24 8.60 11.74
CA THR A 337 -48.84 7.88 10.51
C THR A 337 -49.14 6.39 10.49
N LEU A 338 -49.58 5.81 11.62
CA LEU A 338 -49.97 4.40 11.70
C LEU A 338 -51.35 4.13 11.09
N GLY A 339 -52.23 5.13 11.08
CA GLY A 339 -53.58 5.01 10.52
C GLY A 339 -54.37 3.87 11.16
N THR A 340 -54.61 2.81 10.39
CA THR A 340 -55.34 1.61 10.84
C THR A 340 -54.44 0.43 11.18
N ASP A 341 -53.16 0.53 10.85
CA ASP A 341 -52.18 -0.54 10.99
C ASP A 341 -51.38 -0.43 12.29
N ASP A 342 -51.06 -1.58 12.88
CA ASP A 342 -50.05 -1.65 13.94
C ASP A 342 -48.66 -1.78 13.31
N VAL A 343 -47.62 -1.45 14.08
CA VAL A 343 -46.23 -1.67 13.66
C VAL A 343 -45.45 -2.45 14.72
N ILE A 344 -44.57 -3.32 14.24
CA ILE A 344 -43.66 -4.12 15.05
C ILE A 344 -42.23 -3.74 14.70
N LEU A 345 -41.48 -3.25 15.67
CA LEU A 345 -40.03 -3.04 15.61
C LEU A 345 -39.30 -4.35 15.89
N LEU A 346 -38.42 -4.76 14.99
CA LEU A 346 -37.76 -6.07 14.99
C LEU A 346 -36.26 -5.97 15.30
N ALA A 347 -35.58 -4.94 14.79
CA ALA A 347 -34.17 -4.70 15.06
C ALA A 347 -33.83 -3.22 14.92
N VAL A 348 -32.85 -2.77 15.70
CA VAL A 348 -32.26 -1.42 15.62
C VAL A 348 -30.75 -1.56 15.77
N TRP A 349 -29.99 -0.86 14.94
CA TRP A 349 -28.53 -0.74 15.11
C TRP A 349 -28.05 0.59 14.55
N ILE A 350 -26.85 1.00 14.96
CA ILE A 350 -26.18 2.17 14.38
C ILE A 350 -24.97 1.71 13.59
N GLU A 351 -24.97 2.00 12.30
CA GLU A 351 -23.81 1.86 11.44
C GLU A 351 -22.96 3.13 11.52
N TYR A 352 -21.65 2.96 11.69
CA TYR A 352 -20.69 4.05 11.69
C TYR A 352 -19.44 3.70 10.87
N LYS A 353 -18.72 4.73 10.44
CA LYS A 353 -17.41 4.54 9.80
C LYS A 353 -16.36 4.28 10.88
N LYS A 354 -15.56 3.23 10.73
CA LYS A 354 -14.43 2.98 11.62
C LYS A 354 -13.26 3.90 11.30
N LYS A 355 -12.60 4.43 12.34
CA LYS A 355 -11.26 5.02 12.23
C LYS A 355 -10.22 4.00 12.70
N LEU A 356 -9.03 4.07 12.10
CA LEU A 356 -7.88 3.33 12.61
C LEU A 356 -7.51 3.91 13.97
N LEU A 357 -7.47 3.07 14.99
CA LEU A 357 -6.92 3.43 16.28
C LEU A 357 -5.40 3.45 16.13
N THR A 358 -4.81 4.64 16.14
CA THR A 358 -3.35 4.77 16.26
C THR A 358 -2.96 4.44 17.70
N ALA A 359 -1.96 3.57 17.86
CA ALA A 359 -1.43 3.18 19.17
C ALA A 359 -0.82 4.36 19.93
#